data_AF-A0A6N9SNY2-F1
#
_entry.id   AF-A0A6N9SNY2-F1
#
_cell.length_a   1.000
_cell.length_b   1.000
_cell.length_c   1.000
_cell.angle_alpha   90.00
_cell.angle_beta   90.00
_cell.angle_gamma   90.00
#
_symmetry.space_group_name_H-M   'P 1'
#
loop_
_entity.id
_entity.type
_entity.pdbx_description
1 polymer ?
#
loop_
_entity_poly.entity_id
_entity_poly.type
_entity_poly.pdbx_seq_one_letter_code
_entity_poly.pdbx_strand_id
1 'polypeptide(L)'
;MALKSNLFKQIKELLFGPARDPFAPETRQHIALMAFFAWVGLGADGLSSSAYGPEEAFKALGTHVHLSLYLAIATAFTVFLISTAYNQVIELFPTGGGGYKVATQLIGPHAGLISGAALIVDYVLTIAISVASGVDAVFSSLPTAWQSHKLTVELFLTLFLM
;
A
#
# COMPACT_ATOMS: atom_id res chain seq x y z
N MET A 1 -44.71 -28.93 -16.33
CA MET A 1 -43.40 -28.31 -16.65
C MET A 1 -42.95 -27.22 -15.65
N ALA A 2 -43.77 -26.84 -14.65
CA ALA A 2 -43.44 -25.79 -13.68
C ALA A 2 -42.75 -26.26 -12.39
N LEU A 3 -42.73 -27.57 -12.10
CA LEU A 3 -42.16 -28.10 -10.84
C LEU A 3 -40.62 -28.18 -10.84
N LYS A 4 -39.98 -28.20 -12.02
CA LYS A 4 -38.54 -28.43 -12.17
C LYS A 4 -37.67 -27.19 -11.89
N SER A 5 -38.22 -25.98 -12.02
CA SER A 5 -37.44 -24.74 -11.83
C SER A 5 -37.17 -24.42 -10.35
N ASN A 6 -38.07 -24.83 -9.43
CA ASN A 6 -37.88 -24.60 -8.00
C ASN A 6 -36.76 -25.45 -7.41
N LEU A 7 -36.63 -26.71 -7.86
CA LEU A 7 -35.56 -27.59 -7.40
C LEU A 7 -34.17 -27.07 -7.82
N PHE A 8 -34.07 -26.55 -9.04
CA PHE A 8 -32.83 -25.96 -9.55
C PHE A 8 -32.45 -24.66 -8.81
N LYS A 9 -33.45 -23.83 -8.46
CA LYS A 9 -33.25 -22.65 -7.62
C LYS A 9 -32.76 -23.00 -6.22
N GLN A 10 -33.39 -23.98 -5.56
CA GLN A 10 -33.01 -24.40 -4.21
C GLN A 10 -31.60 -24.99 -4.15
N ILE A 11 -31.21 -25.80 -5.14
CA ILE A 11 -29.84 -26.34 -5.21
C ILE A 11 -28.83 -25.19 -5.43
N LYS A 12 -29.17 -24.21 -6.27
CA LYS A 12 -28.31 -23.05 -6.53
C LYS A 12 -28.15 -22.16 -5.29
N GLU A 13 -29.22 -21.92 -4.54
CA GLU A 13 -29.20 -21.14 -3.29
C GLU A 13 -28.46 -21.87 -2.17
N LEU A 14 -28.52 -23.21 -2.12
CA LEU A 14 -27.76 -24.00 -1.16
C LEU A 14 -26.24 -23.97 -1.46
N LEU A 15 -25.87 -24.00 -2.74
CA LEU A 15 -24.46 -24.09 -3.16
C LEU A 15 -23.74 -22.73 -3.21
N PHE A 16 -24.44 -21.66 -3.63
CA PHE A 16 -23.86 -20.32 -3.83
C PHE A 16 -24.35 -19.28 -2.82
N GLY A 17 -25.31 -19.64 -1.95
CA GLY A 17 -25.98 -18.71 -1.07
C GLY A 17 -27.04 -17.87 -1.79
N PRO A 18 -27.97 -17.24 -1.05
CA PRO A 18 -28.95 -16.33 -1.62
C PRO A 18 -28.26 -15.11 -2.24
N ALA A 19 -28.87 -14.54 -3.28
CA ALA A 19 -28.39 -13.29 -3.88
C ALA A 19 -28.33 -12.19 -2.81
N ARG A 20 -27.12 -11.85 -2.36
CA ARG A 20 -26.91 -10.80 -1.36
C ARG A 20 -27.22 -9.45 -1.99
N ASP A 21 -28.23 -8.78 -1.45
CA ASP A 21 -28.62 -7.43 -1.84
C ASP A 21 -27.54 -6.43 -1.37
N PRO A 22 -26.89 -5.66 -2.28
CA PRO A 22 -25.88 -4.67 -1.93
C PRO A 22 -26.35 -3.60 -0.92
N PHE A 23 -27.66 -3.43 -0.75
CA PHE A 23 -28.26 -2.42 0.12
C PHE A 23 -28.67 -2.93 1.51
N ALA A 24 -28.52 -4.25 1.76
CA ALA A 24 -28.82 -4.86 3.05
C ALA A 24 -27.85 -4.34 4.14
N PRO A 25 -28.33 -4.10 5.38
CA PRO A 25 -27.50 -3.57 6.47
C PRO A 25 -26.28 -4.45 6.82
N GLU A 26 -26.34 -5.77 6.61
CA GLU A 26 -25.19 -6.68 6.76
C GLU A 26 -24.07 -6.40 5.74
N THR A 27 -24.40 -5.99 4.51
CA THR A 27 -23.41 -5.64 3.49
C THR A 27 -22.73 -4.30 3.79
N ARG A 28 -23.42 -3.36 4.45
CA ARG A 28 -22.83 -2.10 4.93
C ARG A 28 -21.79 -2.32 6.04
N GLN A 29 -21.99 -3.29 6.93
CA GLN A 29 -20.97 -3.65 7.92
C GLN A 29 -19.69 -4.16 7.26
N HIS A 30 -19.80 -4.97 6.19
CA HIS A 30 -18.63 -5.43 5.44
C HIS A 30 -17.91 -4.29 4.69
N ILE A 31 -18.63 -3.29 4.19
CA ILE A 31 -18.02 -2.10 3.57
C ILE A 31 -17.24 -1.27 4.59
N ALA A 32 -17.80 -1.04 5.79
CA ALA A 32 -17.11 -0.32 6.85
C ALA A 32 -15.86 -1.08 7.36
N LEU A 33 -15.95 -2.41 7.44
CA LEU A 33 -14.81 -3.26 7.81
C LEU A 33 -13.70 -3.18 6.75
N MET A 34 -14.05 -3.23 5.46
CA MET A 34 -13.08 -3.05 4.37
C MET A 34 -12.44 -1.66 4.38
N ALA A 35 -13.23 -0.60 4.64
CA ALA A 35 -12.69 0.76 4.74
C ALA A 35 -11.70 0.90 5.92
N PHE A 36 -12.00 0.28 7.06
CA PHE A 36 -11.09 0.26 8.21
C PHE A 36 -9.78 -0.46 7.88
N PHE A 37 -9.83 -1.66 7.32
CA PHE A 37 -8.62 -2.39 6.93
C PHE A 37 -7.83 -1.71 5.81
N ALA A 38 -8.52 -1.09 4.85
CA ALA A 38 -7.88 -0.29 3.81
C ALA A 38 -7.16 0.92 4.42
N TRP A 39 -7.78 1.60 5.39
CA TRP A 39 -7.13 2.69 6.11
C TRP A 39 -5.92 2.24 6.93
N VAL A 40 -6.02 1.08 7.60
CA VAL A 40 -4.89 0.49 8.34
C VAL A 40 -3.74 0.11 7.40
N GLY A 41 -4.04 -0.55 6.28
CA GLY A 41 -3.03 -0.95 5.30
C GLY A 41 -2.37 0.25 4.62
N LEU A 42 -3.16 1.24 4.21
CA LEU A 42 -2.66 2.45 3.56
C LEU A 42 -1.93 3.38 4.54
N GLY A 43 -2.38 3.42 5.80
CA GLY A 43 -1.70 4.12 6.89
C GLY A 43 -0.38 3.46 7.30
N ALA A 44 -0.30 2.13 7.26
CA ALA A 44 0.91 1.38 7.59
C ALA A 44 2.07 1.70 6.63
N ASP A 45 1.79 1.90 5.35
CA ASP A 45 2.80 2.24 4.34
C ASP A 45 3.48 3.59 4.62
N GLY A 46 2.66 4.61 4.87
CA GLY A 46 3.14 5.94 5.28
C GLY A 46 3.88 5.92 6.62
N LEU A 47 3.39 5.13 7.59
CA LEU A 47 4.03 4.98 8.90
C LEU A 47 5.39 4.29 8.78
N SER A 48 5.51 3.23 7.97
CA SER A 48 6.79 2.57 7.68
C SER A 48 7.77 3.55 7.02
N SER A 49 7.30 4.34 6.04
CA SER A 49 8.11 5.37 5.36
C SER A 49 8.66 6.43 6.30
N SER A 50 7.87 6.86 7.30
CA SER A 50 8.32 7.80 8.31
C SER A 50 9.32 7.21 9.32
N ALA A 51 9.36 5.89 9.48
CA ALA A 51 10.28 5.22 10.39
C ALA A 51 11.69 5.13 9.80
N TYR A 52 11.84 4.80 8.51
CA TYR A 52 13.16 4.71 7.87
C TYR A 52 13.59 5.99 7.14
N GLY A 53 12.64 6.73 6.55
CA GLY A 53 12.91 7.81 5.60
C GLY A 53 13.75 8.96 6.17
N PRO A 54 13.40 9.56 7.34
CA PRO A 54 14.17 10.65 7.92
C PRO A 54 15.62 10.28 8.25
N GLU A 55 15.83 9.08 8.79
CA GLU A 55 17.17 8.61 9.15
C GLU A 55 18.04 8.39 7.90
N GLU A 56 17.52 7.70 6.90
CA GLU A 56 18.26 7.45 5.65
C GLU A 56 18.52 8.75 4.87
N ALA A 57 17.55 9.66 4.83
CA ALA A 57 17.71 10.98 4.23
C ALA A 57 18.78 11.82 4.96
N PHE A 58 18.86 11.69 6.29
CA PHE A 58 19.91 12.35 7.08
C PHE A 58 21.28 11.73 6.85
N LYS A 59 21.39 10.39 6.82
CA LYS A 59 22.65 9.69 6.50
C LYS A 59 23.18 10.08 5.12
N ALA A 60 22.28 10.26 4.13
CA ALA A 60 22.63 10.67 2.77
C ALA A 60 23.28 12.08 2.70
N LEU A 61 23.07 12.95 3.68
CA LEU A 61 23.73 14.26 3.75
C LEU A 61 25.24 14.15 4.04
N GLY A 62 25.69 13.05 4.65
CA GLY A 62 27.09 12.85 5.02
C GLY A 62 27.63 13.99 5.88
N THR A 63 28.61 14.73 5.37
CA THR A 63 29.24 15.87 6.07
C THR A 63 28.38 17.15 6.05
N HIS A 64 27.34 17.21 5.21
CA HIS A 64 26.49 18.39 5.02
C HIS A 64 25.30 18.43 5.99
N VAL A 65 25.51 18.07 7.25
CA VAL A 65 24.45 17.98 8.29
C VAL A 65 23.71 19.29 8.54
N HIS A 66 24.30 20.44 8.23
CA HIS A 66 23.65 21.75 8.32
C HIS A 66 22.47 21.91 7.34
N LEU A 67 22.40 21.07 6.30
CA LEU A 67 21.27 21.06 5.35
C LEU A 67 20.07 20.25 5.85
N SER A 68 20.20 19.52 6.96
CA SER A 68 19.14 18.65 7.49
C SER A 68 17.81 19.35 7.75
N LEU A 69 17.85 20.59 8.27
CA LEU A 69 16.64 21.37 8.49
C LEU A 69 15.95 21.75 7.16
N TYR A 70 16.74 22.15 6.16
CA TYR A 70 16.22 22.48 4.83
C TYR A 70 15.62 21.25 4.15
N LEU A 71 16.28 20.09 4.30
CA LEU A 71 15.78 18.81 3.81
C LEU A 71 14.45 18.45 4.46
N ALA A 72 14.35 18.53 5.79
CA ALA A 72 13.11 18.24 6.51
C ALA A 72 11.94 19.15 6.07
N ILE A 73 12.20 20.46 5.93
CA ILE A 73 11.20 21.42 5.47
C ILE A 73 10.80 21.11 4.01
N ALA A 74 11.76 20.83 3.13
CA ALA A 74 11.49 20.48 1.74
C ALA A 74 10.65 19.21 1.63
N THR A 75 10.96 18.17 2.41
CA THR A 75 10.18 16.93 2.45
C THR A 75 8.76 17.16 2.98
N ALA A 76 8.59 17.93 4.05
CA ALA A 76 7.26 18.26 4.55
C ALA A 76 6.44 19.03 3.49
N PHE A 77 7.07 19.97 2.79
CA PHE A 77 6.45 20.74 1.73
C PHE A 77 6.06 19.87 0.53
N THR A 78 6.93 18.94 0.09
CA THR A 78 6.61 18.04 -1.03
C THR A 78 5.48 17.09 -0.69
N VAL A 79 5.46 16.53 0.52
CA VAL A 79 4.34 15.69 1.00
C VAL A 79 3.03 16.49 1.00
N PHE A 80 3.04 17.73 1.49
CA PHE A 80 1.86 18.59 1.48
C PHE A 80 1.36 18.87 0.05
N LEU A 81 2.28 19.22 -0.85
CA LEU A 81 1.96 19.50 -2.25
C LEU A 81 1.37 18.27 -2.96
N ILE A 82 2.01 17.11 -2.80
CA ILE A 82 1.57 15.85 -3.40
C ILE A 82 0.21 15.44 -2.84
N SER A 83 0.00 15.56 -1.51
CA SER A 83 -1.30 15.28 -0.87
C SER A 83 -2.42 16.15 -1.44
N THR A 84 -2.16 17.46 -1.61
CA THR A 84 -3.12 18.40 -2.21
C THR A 84 -3.43 18.06 -3.67
N ALA A 85 -2.42 17.65 -4.45
CA ALA A 85 -2.61 17.21 -5.82
C ALA A 85 -3.43 15.90 -5.91
N TYR A 86 -3.17 14.95 -5.00
CA TYR A 86 -3.94 13.71 -4.93
C TYR A 86 -5.42 13.93 -4.60
N ASN A 87 -5.75 14.91 -3.76
CA ASN A 87 -7.15 15.26 -3.49
C ASN A 87 -7.89 15.64 -4.78
N GLN A 88 -7.28 16.44 -5.66
CA GLN A 88 -7.86 16.82 -6.94
C GLN A 88 -8.05 15.60 -7.86
N VAL A 89 -7.10 14.68 -7.87
CA VAL A 89 -7.19 13.44 -8.66
C VAL A 89 -8.32 12.54 -8.15
N ILE A 90 -8.48 12.42 -6.83
CA ILE A 90 -9.54 11.61 -6.21
C ILE A 90 -10.92 12.19 -6.53
N GLU A 91 -11.08 13.52 -6.50
CA GLU A 91 -12.31 14.20 -6.89
C GLU A 91 -12.67 13.97 -8.38
N LEU A 92 -11.66 13.99 -9.26
CA LEU A 92 -11.85 13.77 -10.69
C LEU A 92 -12.17 12.30 -11.02
N PHE A 93 -11.64 11.36 -10.24
CA PHE A 93 -11.81 9.92 -10.44
C PHE A 93 -12.41 9.22 -9.20
N PRO A 94 -13.69 9.48 -8.85
CA PRO A 94 -14.32 8.95 -7.63
C PRO A 94 -14.53 7.43 -7.65
N THR A 95 -14.47 6.83 -8.85
CA THR A 95 -14.52 5.36 -9.01
C THR A 95 -13.18 4.68 -8.74
N GLY A 96 -12.14 5.46 -8.41
CA GLY A 96 -10.78 4.95 -8.19
C GLY A 96 -10.10 4.45 -9.46
N GLY A 97 -9.05 3.66 -9.29
CA GLY A 97 -8.25 3.03 -10.37
C GLY A 97 -6.76 3.41 -10.39
N GLY A 98 -6.31 4.22 -9.44
CA GLY A 98 -4.89 4.51 -9.21
C GLY A 98 -4.17 5.24 -10.36
N GLY A 99 -2.86 5.37 -10.23
CA GLY A 99 -2.01 6.09 -11.19
C GLY A 99 -2.14 5.56 -12.63
N TYR A 100 -2.28 4.24 -12.78
CA TYR A 100 -2.43 3.59 -14.10
C TYR A 100 -3.65 4.12 -14.87
N LYS A 101 -4.85 4.07 -14.26
CA LYS A 101 -6.09 4.50 -14.93
C LYS A 101 -6.08 6.00 -15.20
N VAL A 102 -5.62 6.79 -14.23
CA VAL A 102 -5.53 8.25 -14.34
C VAL A 102 -4.59 8.65 -15.48
N ALA A 103 -3.37 8.10 -15.52
CA ALA A 103 -2.41 8.38 -16.58
C ALA A 103 -2.89 7.90 -17.96
N THR A 104 -3.56 6.73 -18.01
CA THR A 104 -4.14 6.20 -19.25
C THR A 104 -5.21 7.14 -19.82
N GLN A 105 -6.09 7.66 -18.98
CA GLN A 105 -7.22 8.48 -19.42
C GLN A 105 -6.86 9.94 -19.69
N LEU A 106 -5.90 10.51 -18.95
CA LEU A 106 -5.50 11.92 -19.12
C LEU A 106 -4.37 12.14 -20.13
N ILE A 107 -3.41 11.22 -20.21
CA ILE A 107 -2.19 11.39 -21.03
C ILE A 107 -2.19 10.41 -22.21
N GLY A 108 -2.56 9.16 -21.96
CA GLY A 108 -2.70 8.14 -23.00
C GLY A 108 -2.16 6.76 -22.58
N PRO A 109 -2.36 5.73 -23.41
CA PRO A 109 -2.11 4.34 -23.05
C PRO A 109 -0.64 4.03 -22.72
N HIS A 110 0.32 4.69 -23.39
CA HIS A 110 1.74 4.49 -23.10
C HIS A 110 2.15 5.05 -21.73
N ALA A 111 1.65 6.23 -21.36
CA ALA A 111 1.89 6.82 -20.05
C ALA A 111 1.23 5.98 -18.94
N GLY A 112 0.04 5.44 -19.22
CA GLY A 112 -0.61 4.43 -18.39
C GLY A 112 0.30 3.24 -18.12
N LEU A 113 0.84 2.60 -19.16
CA LEU A 113 1.73 1.45 -19.03
C LEU A 113 2.97 1.78 -18.18
N ILE A 114 3.60 2.94 -18.40
CA ILE A 114 4.76 3.38 -17.60
C ILE A 114 4.36 3.53 -16.13
N SER A 115 3.22 4.15 -15.84
CA SER A 115 2.71 4.29 -14.47
C SER A 115 2.43 2.93 -13.82
N GLY A 116 1.85 1.98 -14.56
CA GLY A 116 1.59 0.63 -14.07
C GLY A 116 2.89 -0.14 -13.78
N ALA A 117 3.87 -0.06 -14.67
CA ALA A 117 5.18 -0.68 -14.46
C ALA A 117 5.91 -0.06 -13.26
N ALA A 118 5.88 1.27 -13.13
CA ALA A 118 6.45 1.96 -11.99
C ALA A 118 5.79 1.53 -10.67
N LEU A 119 4.47 1.35 -10.63
CA LEU A 119 3.76 0.86 -9.45
C LEU A 119 4.18 -0.57 -9.04
N ILE A 120 4.46 -1.45 -9.98
CA ILE A 120 4.94 -2.81 -9.67
C ILE A 120 6.33 -2.74 -9.03
N VAL A 121 7.22 -1.92 -9.59
CA VAL A 121 8.57 -1.71 -9.05
C VAL A 121 8.49 -1.06 -7.66
N ASP A 122 7.60 -0.09 -7.49
CA ASP A 122 7.34 0.58 -6.22
C ASP A 122 6.92 -0.43 -5.15
N TYR A 123 5.96 -1.32 -5.45
CA TYR A 123 5.56 -2.37 -4.50
C TYR A 123 6.71 -3.30 -4.10
N VAL A 124 7.51 -3.74 -5.06
CA VAL A 124 8.68 -4.59 -4.80
C VAL A 124 9.69 -3.86 -3.90
N LEU A 125 9.95 -2.59 -4.18
CA LEU A 125 10.88 -1.77 -3.43
C LEU A 125 10.38 -1.49 -2.01
N THR A 126 9.08 -1.18 -1.86
CA THR A 126 8.45 -0.93 -0.56
C THR A 126 8.55 -2.16 0.34
N ILE A 127 8.23 -3.35 -0.17
CA ILE A 127 8.38 -4.60 0.60
C ILE A 127 9.83 -4.78 1.06
N ALA A 128 10.79 -4.62 0.14
CA ALA A 128 12.21 -4.78 0.45
C ALA A 128 12.70 -3.79 1.53
N ILE A 129 12.34 -2.50 1.41
CA ILE A 129 12.76 -1.46 2.36
C ILE A 129 12.06 -1.62 3.71
N SER A 130 10.76 -1.96 3.73
CA SER A 130 10.04 -2.20 4.98
C SER A 130 10.60 -3.41 5.74
N VAL A 131 10.99 -4.49 5.05
CA VAL A 131 11.63 -5.65 5.68
C VAL A 131 13.02 -5.28 6.20
N ALA A 132 13.86 -4.62 5.39
CA ALA A 132 15.20 -4.21 5.80
C ALA A 132 15.17 -3.29 7.04
N SER A 133 14.35 -2.22 7.00
CA SER A 133 14.20 -1.29 8.13
C SER A 133 13.56 -1.94 9.36
N GLY A 134 12.62 -2.87 9.17
CA GLY A 134 12.03 -3.64 10.25
C GLY A 134 13.04 -4.55 10.95
N VAL A 135 13.88 -5.26 10.18
CA VAL A 135 14.94 -6.10 10.74
C VAL A 135 16.00 -5.24 11.42
N ASP A 136 16.40 -4.11 10.84
CA ASP A 136 17.30 -3.13 11.47
C ASP A 136 16.80 -2.70 12.85
N ALA A 137 15.52 -2.32 12.95
CA ALA A 137 14.92 -1.87 14.20
C ALA A 137 14.95 -2.98 15.27
N VAL A 138 14.58 -4.22 14.90
CA VAL A 138 14.60 -5.38 15.82
C VAL A 138 16.02 -5.72 16.26
N PHE A 139 16.96 -5.78 15.33
CA PHE A 139 18.36 -6.13 15.62
C PHE A 139 19.09 -5.02 16.39
N SER A 140 18.65 -3.76 16.31
CA SER A 140 19.19 -2.68 17.15
C SER A 140 19.02 -2.94 18.65
N SER A 141 17.97 -3.70 19.03
CA SER A 141 17.66 -4.05 20.42
C SER A 141 18.30 -5.36 20.88
N LEU A 142 18.94 -6.11 19.98
CA LEU A 142 19.52 -7.43 20.25
C LEU A 142 21.03 -7.36 20.56
N PRO A 143 21.59 -8.34 21.28
CA PRO A 143 23.02 -8.41 21.57
C PRO A 143 23.89 -8.48 20.31
N THR A 144 25.08 -7.88 20.35
CA THR A 144 26.00 -7.78 19.21
C THR A 144 26.40 -9.13 18.60
N ALA A 145 26.37 -10.20 19.39
CA ALA A 145 26.67 -11.56 18.94
C ALA A 145 25.69 -12.09 17.87
N TRP A 146 24.46 -11.56 17.82
CA TRP A 146 23.41 -12.02 16.90
C TRP A 146 23.40 -11.25 15.58
N GLN A 147 24.15 -10.14 15.47
CA GLN A 147 24.22 -9.30 14.27
C GLN A 147 24.70 -10.05 13.02
N SER A 148 25.46 -11.14 13.17
CA SER A 148 25.89 -11.98 12.06
C SER A 148 24.75 -12.65 11.29
N HIS A 149 23.60 -12.87 11.94
CA HIS A 149 22.43 -13.52 11.32
C HIS A 149 21.47 -12.53 10.65
N LYS A 150 21.70 -11.23 10.84
CA LYS A 150 20.84 -10.15 10.34
C LYS A 150 20.55 -10.28 8.84
N LEU A 151 21.60 -10.40 8.03
CA LEU A 151 21.50 -10.49 6.57
C LEU A 151 20.78 -11.76 6.11
N THR A 152 20.95 -12.88 6.83
CA THR A 152 20.23 -14.13 6.55
C THR A 152 18.73 -13.99 6.83
N VAL A 153 18.37 -13.32 7.93
CA VAL A 153 16.97 -13.08 8.31
C VAL A 153 16.30 -12.11 7.33
N GLU A 154 16.97 -11.04 6.92
CA GLU A 154 16.48 -10.09 5.91
C GLU A 154 16.16 -10.78 4.58
N LEU A 155 17.11 -11.56 4.06
CA LEU A 155 16.93 -12.29 2.80
C LEU A 155 15.79 -13.31 2.89
N PHE A 156 15.71 -14.04 4.01
CA PHE A 156 14.66 -15.01 4.22
C PHE A 156 13.28 -14.35 4.29
N LEU A 157 13.12 -13.28 5.06
CA LEU A 157 11.85 -12.56 5.19
C LEU A 157 11.43 -11.91 3.87
N THR A 158 12.37 -11.33 3.12
CA THR A 158 12.09 -10.73 1.81
C THR A 158 11.60 -11.78 0.82
N LEU A 159 12.30 -12.92 0.72
CA LEU A 159 11.88 -14.04 -0.16
C LEU A 159 10.56 -14.68 0.27
N PHE A 160 10.23 -14.66 1.56
CA PHE A 160 8.99 -15.23 2.08
C PHE A 160 7.78 -14.33 1.81
N LEU A 161 7.97 -13.00 1.80
CA LEU A 161 6.91 -12.01 1.60
C LEU A 161 6.67 -11.64 0.13
N MET A 162 7.65 -11.84 -0.75
CA MET A 162 7.52 -11.72 -2.21
C MET A 162 6.84 -12.93 -2.84
#